data_AF-A0A1I7UXX1-F1
#
_entry.id   AF-A0A1I7UXX1-F1
#
_cell.length_a   1.000
_cell.length_b   1.000
_cell.length_c   1.000
_cell.angle_alpha   90.00
_cell.angle_beta   90.00
_cell.angle_gamma   90.00
#
_symmetry.space_group_name_H-M   'P 1'
#
loop_
_entity.id
_entity.type
_entity.pdbx_description
1 polymer ?
#
loop_
_entity_poly.entity_id
_entity_poly.type
_entity_poly.pdbx_seq_one_letter_code
_entity_poly.pdbx_strand_id
1 'polypeptide(L)'
;MLTPTFHFNVLQRYQDIFAQQGLILVDLLNRRANNQEIVDIFPYIKRCALDIICETAMGAKVNAQMGMNNEYVDAVSRISEIIWNYERFPWLWFKPFWYLTGLGFEFDRLVKLTNDFTRKVYHTVCNRALLNKC
;
A
#
# COMPACT_ATOMS: atom_id res chain seq x y z
N MET A 1 6.21 20.45 8.29
CA MET A 1 6.28 20.13 6.85
C MET A 1 5.13 19.25 6.35
N LEU A 2 4.52 18.37 7.16
CA LEU A 2 3.40 17.49 6.70
C LEU A 2 2.00 18.13 6.77
N THR A 3 1.78 19.02 7.73
CA THR A 3 0.49 19.71 7.97
C THR A 3 -0.17 20.38 6.75
N PRO A 4 0.54 21.04 5.82
CA PRO A 4 -0.12 21.67 4.66
C PRO A 4 -0.76 20.67 3.68
N THR A 5 -0.26 19.44 3.61
CA THR A 5 -0.82 18.38 2.73
C THR A 5 -2.17 17.85 3.25
N PHE A 6 -2.42 17.99 4.56
CA PHE A 6 -3.68 17.61 5.21
C PHE A 6 -4.59 18.82 5.47
N HIS A 7 -4.29 19.97 4.88
CA HIS A 7 -5.17 21.13 4.95
C HIS A 7 -6.45 20.87 4.14
N PHE A 8 -7.62 21.30 4.66
CA PHE A 8 -8.94 20.99 4.09
C PHE A 8 -9.06 21.24 2.58
N ASN A 9 -8.50 22.35 2.09
CA ASN A 9 -8.52 22.70 0.66
C ASN A 9 -7.81 21.66 -0.22
N VAL A 10 -6.81 20.96 0.31
CA VAL A 10 -6.10 19.88 -0.40
C VAL A 10 -6.93 18.60 -0.35
N LEU A 11 -7.52 18.28 0.80
CA LEU A 11 -8.39 17.11 0.99
C LEU A 11 -9.62 17.13 0.08
N GLN A 12 -10.23 18.30 -0.13
CA GLN A 12 -11.35 18.45 -1.07
C GLN A 12 -10.97 18.02 -2.49
N ARG A 13 -9.71 18.22 -2.91
CA ARG A 13 -9.23 17.79 -4.24
C ARG A 13 -9.03 16.28 -4.34
N TYR A 14 -8.93 15.58 -3.21
CA TYR A 14 -8.81 14.12 -3.18
C TYR A 14 -10.16 13.41 -3.28
N GLN A 15 -11.27 14.12 -3.12
CA GLN A 15 -12.61 13.54 -3.16
C GLN A 15 -12.89 12.86 -4.51
N ASP A 16 -12.44 13.44 -5.63
CA ASP A 16 -12.59 12.85 -6.96
C ASP A 16 -11.84 11.52 -7.07
N ILE A 17 -10.65 11.42 -6.47
CA ILE A 17 -9.85 10.19 -6.45
C ILE A 17 -10.53 9.13 -5.57
N PHE A 18 -11.06 9.51 -4.41
CA PHE A 18 -11.82 8.59 -3.55
C PHE A 18 -13.05 8.05 -4.28
N ALA A 19 -13.79 8.90 -4.98
CA ALA A 19 -14.96 8.49 -5.77
C ALA A 19 -14.56 7.52 -6.90
N GLN A 20 -13.50 7.83 -7.65
CA GLN A 20 -12.99 6.96 -8.71
C GLN A 20 -12.57 5.58 -8.18
N GLN A 21 -11.77 5.53 -7.11
CA GLN A 21 -11.29 4.27 -6.54
C GLN A 21 -12.42 3.48 -5.85
N GLY A 22 -13.41 4.18 -5.29
CA GLY A 22 -14.62 3.58 -4.72
C GLY A 22 -15.50 2.92 -5.78
N LEU A 23 -15.64 3.51 -6.97
CA LEU A 23 -16.38 2.89 -8.08
C LEU A 23 -15.71 1.58 -8.55
N ILE A 24 -14.38 1.54 -8.59
CA ILE A 24 -13.63 0.31 -8.92
C ILE A 24 -13.89 -0.77 -7.85
N LEU A 25 -13.88 -0.41 -6.58
CA LEU A 25 -14.18 -1.33 -5.48
C LEU A 25 -15.59 -1.92 -5.62
N VAL A 26 -16.59 -1.08 -5.89
CA VAL A 26 -17.99 -1.52 -6.07
C VAL A 26 -18.13 -2.45 -7.27
N ASP A 27 -17.47 -2.17 -8.40
CA ASP A 27 -17.47 -3.06 -9.56
C ASP A 27 -16.86 -4.44 -9.24
N LEU A 28 -15.73 -4.47 -8.52
CA LEU A 28 -15.09 -5.72 -8.08
C LEU A 28 -15.98 -6.54 -7.14
N LEU A 29 -16.67 -5.88 -6.21
CA LEU A 29 -17.59 -6.52 -5.28
C LEU A 29 -18.85 -7.03 -5.99
N ASN A 30 -19.42 -6.26 -6.93
CA ASN A 30 -20.59 -6.69 -7.71
C ASN A 30 -20.32 -7.96 -8.51
N ARG A 31 -19.12 -8.11 -9.08
CA ARG A 31 -18.72 -9.33 -9.79
C ARG A 31 -18.68 -10.56 -8.90
N ARG A 32 -18.39 -10.39 -7.60
CA ARG A 32 -18.36 -11.47 -6.60
C ARG A 32 -19.73 -11.71 -5.97
N ALA A 33 -20.58 -10.69 -5.87
CA ALA A 33 -21.90 -10.76 -5.25
C ALA A 33 -22.84 -11.78 -5.93
N ASN A 34 -22.65 -12.03 -7.23
CA ASN A 34 -23.45 -13.00 -7.98
C ASN A 34 -23.22 -14.46 -7.56
N ASN A 35 -22.16 -14.76 -6.79
CA ASN A 35 -21.78 -16.14 -6.48
C ASN A 35 -22.38 -16.67 -5.16
N GLN A 36 -23.23 -15.90 -4.45
CA GLN A 36 -23.85 -16.28 -3.16
C GLN A 36 -22.89 -16.75 -2.03
N GLU A 37 -21.58 -16.55 -2.20
CA GLU A 37 -20.56 -16.91 -1.21
C GLU A 37 -20.33 -15.78 -0.19
N ILE A 38 -19.92 -16.16 1.03
CA ILE A 38 -19.43 -15.20 2.03
C ILE A 38 -18.09 -14.66 1.54
N VAL A 39 -18.01 -13.35 1.33
CA VAL A 39 -16.80 -12.68 0.85
C VAL A 39 -16.15 -11.92 1.99
N ASP A 40 -14.86 -12.19 2.23
CA ASP A 40 -14.03 -11.33 3.08
C ASP A 40 -13.73 -10.02 2.34
N ILE A 41 -14.27 -8.91 2.85
CA ILE A 41 -14.12 -7.58 2.26
C ILE A 41 -12.79 -6.90 2.64
N PHE A 42 -12.12 -7.38 3.69
CA PHE A 42 -10.93 -6.71 4.24
C PHE A 42 -9.79 -6.57 3.22
N PRO A 43 -9.44 -7.59 2.41
CA PRO A 43 -8.41 -7.47 1.38
C PRO A 43 -8.77 -6.46 0.29
N TYR A 44 -10.05 -6.33 -0.06
CA TYR A 44 -10.54 -5.40 -1.07
C TYR A 44 -10.41 -3.94 -0.59
N ILE A 45 -10.83 -3.67 0.65
CA ILE A 45 -10.70 -2.35 1.27
C ILE A 45 -9.23 -1.97 1.39
N LYS A 46 -8.36 -2.90 1.82
CA LYS A 46 -6.92 -2.64 1.95
C LYS A 46 -6.29 -2.22 0.62
N ARG A 47 -6.66 -2.88 -0.48
CA ARG A 47 -6.19 -2.54 -1.84
C ARG A 47 -6.73 -1.20 -2.33
N CYS A 48 -8.01 -0.91 -2.08
CA CYS A 48 -8.62 0.38 -2.40
C CYS A 48 -7.94 1.54 -1.66
N ALA A 49 -7.72 1.38 -0.35
CA ALA A 49 -7.01 2.38 0.46
C ALA A 49 -5.58 2.62 -0.05
N LEU A 50 -4.88 1.57 -0.47
CA LEU A 50 -3.54 1.71 -1.06
C LEU A 50 -3.56 2.52 -2.36
N ASP A 51 -4.47 2.21 -3.28
CA ASP A 51 -4.59 2.95 -4.55
C ASP A 51 -4.93 4.42 -4.30
N ILE A 52 -5.82 4.70 -3.35
CA ILE A 52 -6.16 6.06 -2.91
C ILE A 52 -4.92 6.80 -2.41
N ILE A 53 -4.13 6.21 -1.51
CA ILE A 53 -2.95 6.88 -0.92
C ILE A 53 -1.88 7.10 -2.00
N CYS A 54 -1.62 6.12 -2.85
CA CYS A 54 -0.64 6.24 -3.93
C CYS A 54 -1.05 7.30 -4.96
N GLU A 55 -2.34 7.40 -5.29
CA GLU A 55 -2.81 8.39 -6.25
C GLU A 55 -2.87 9.81 -5.65
N THR A 56 -3.33 9.96 -4.40
CA THR A 56 -3.45 11.27 -3.73
C THR A 56 -2.09 11.85 -3.30
N ALA A 57 -1.24 11.04 -2.67
CA ALA A 57 0.02 11.49 -2.10
C ALA A 57 1.18 11.41 -3.10
N MET A 58 1.19 10.39 -3.97
CA MET A 58 2.29 10.16 -4.90
C MET A 58 1.94 10.54 -6.35
N GLY A 59 0.67 10.77 -6.70
CA GLY A 59 0.28 11.09 -8.07
C GLY A 59 0.49 9.94 -9.06
N ALA A 60 0.59 8.71 -8.56
CA ALA A 60 0.87 7.50 -9.33
C ALA A 60 -0.25 6.46 -9.18
N LYS A 61 -0.72 5.92 -10.30
CA LYS A 61 -1.73 4.86 -10.33
C LYS A 61 -1.05 3.49 -10.18
N VAL A 62 -1.28 2.84 -9.04
CA VAL A 62 -0.70 1.53 -8.70
C VAL A 62 -1.61 0.39 -9.14
N ASN A 63 -2.93 0.63 -9.23
CA ASN A 63 -3.96 -0.31 -9.65
C ASN A 63 -3.93 -1.63 -8.85
N ALA A 64 -3.64 -1.54 -7.56
CA ALA A 64 -3.60 -2.67 -6.64
C ALA A 64 -4.96 -3.42 -6.56
N GLN A 65 -6.07 -2.71 -6.76
CA GLN A 65 -7.40 -3.30 -6.84
C GLN A 65 -7.57 -4.26 -8.04
N MET A 66 -6.85 -4.02 -9.14
CA MET A 66 -6.91 -4.83 -10.37
C MET A 66 -5.92 -6.01 -10.38
N GLY A 67 -5.28 -6.30 -9.24
CA GLY A 67 -4.31 -7.38 -9.12
C GLY A 67 -2.89 -7.01 -9.55
N MET A 68 -2.64 -5.75 -9.90
CA MET A 68 -1.27 -5.28 -10.10
C MET A 68 -0.56 -5.13 -8.76
N ASN A 69 0.77 -5.32 -8.74
CA ASN A 69 1.60 -5.09 -7.57
C ASN A 69 1.17 -5.92 -6.32
N ASN A 70 0.60 -7.11 -6.52
CA ASN A 70 0.27 -8.04 -5.43
C ASN A 70 1.47 -8.33 -4.54
N GLU A 71 2.65 -8.50 -5.13
CA GLU A 71 3.89 -8.76 -4.39
C GLU A 71 4.18 -7.67 -3.35
N TYR A 72 3.91 -6.40 -3.69
CA TYR A 72 4.04 -5.29 -2.74
C TYR A 72 2.98 -5.34 -1.64
N VAL A 73 1.71 -5.59 -2.00
CA VAL A 73 0.60 -5.67 -1.04
C VAL A 73 0.83 -6.81 -0.03
N ASP A 74 1.28 -7.96 -0.53
CA ASP A 74 1.57 -9.14 0.26
C ASP A 74 2.80 -8.89 1.15
N ALA A 75 3.84 -8.25 0.61
CA ALA A 75 5.02 -7.89 1.39
C ALA A 75 4.70 -6.91 2.53
N VAL A 76 3.91 -5.87 2.28
CA VAL A 76 3.49 -4.94 3.33
C VAL A 76 2.67 -5.65 4.40
N SER A 77 1.76 -6.56 4.00
CA SER A 77 0.98 -7.37 4.94
C SER A 77 1.90 -8.22 5.84
N ARG A 78 2.89 -8.87 5.25
CA ARG A 78 3.83 -9.72 5.98
C ARG A 78 4.75 -8.91 6.89
N ILE A 79 5.23 -7.74 6.44
CA ILE A 79 5.99 -6.81 7.28
C ILE A 79 5.16 -6.40 8.49
N SER A 80 3.87 -6.08 8.31
CA SER A 80 2.98 -5.71 9.44
C SER A 80 2.86 -6.84 10.47
N GLU A 81 2.73 -8.09 10.04
CA GLU A 81 2.72 -9.25 10.95
C GLU A 81 4.04 -9.42 11.70
N ILE A 82 5.17 -9.25 11.01
CA ILE A 82 6.50 -9.35 11.61
C ILE A 82 6.71 -8.23 12.65
N ILE A 83 6.31 -7.00 12.33
CA ILE A 83 6.38 -5.86 13.27
C ILE A 83 5.49 -6.11 14.48
N TRP A 84 4.26 -6.60 14.27
CA TRP A 84 3.35 -6.93 15.36
C TRP A 84 3.96 -7.97 16.31
N ASN A 85 4.62 -9.00 15.77
CA ASN A 85 5.35 -9.98 16.57
C ASN A 85 6.55 -9.36 17.30
N TYR A 86 7.31 -8.51 16.62
CA TYR A 86 8.45 -7.80 17.21
C TYR A 86 8.03 -6.91 18.40
N GLU A 87 6.90 -6.20 18.28
CA GLU A 87 6.34 -5.37 19.36
C GLU A 87 5.86 -6.22 20.55
N ARG A 88 5.24 -7.38 20.27
CA ARG A 88 4.68 -8.26 21.31
C ARG A 88 5.75 -9.04 22.09
N PHE A 89 6.90 -9.31 21.48
CA PHE A 89 7.90 -10.23 22.03
C PHE A 89 9.25 -9.53 22.26
N PRO A 90 9.52 -9.02 23.47
CA PRO A 90 10.74 -8.25 23.77
C PRO A 90 12.06 -9.00 23.52
N TRP A 91 12.06 -10.33 23.53
CA TRP A 91 13.27 -11.11 23.21
C TRP A 91 13.69 -10.99 21.74
N LEU A 92 12.76 -10.64 20.84
CA LEU A 92 13.07 -10.38 19.43
C LEU A 92 13.85 -9.07 19.24
N TRP A 93 13.91 -8.19 20.24
CA TRP A 93 14.67 -6.93 20.16
C TRP A 93 16.18 -7.17 20.18
N PHE A 94 16.61 -8.31 20.74
CA PHE A 94 18.01 -8.70 20.73
C PHE A 94 18.36 -9.30 19.36
N LYS A 95 19.28 -8.63 18.65
CA LYS A 95 19.63 -8.94 17.25
C LYS A 95 19.97 -10.43 17.00
N PRO A 96 20.71 -11.13 17.86
CA PRO A 96 20.92 -12.57 17.68
C PRO A 96 19.62 -13.37 17.59
N PHE A 97 18.66 -13.19 18.50
CA PHE A 97 17.36 -13.88 18.46
C PHE A 97 16.51 -13.46 17.26
N TRP A 98 16.58 -12.20 16.86
CA TRP A 98 15.93 -11.68 15.66
C TRP A 98 16.35 -12.41 14.38
N TYR A 99 17.65 -12.65 14.20
CA TYR A 99 18.17 -13.34 13.02
C TYR A 99 18.13 -14.87 13.16
N LEU A 100 18.28 -15.42 14.37
CA LEU A 100 18.16 -16.87 14.63
C LEU A 100 16.77 -17.41 14.33
N THR A 101 15.73 -16.62 14.58
CA THR A 101 14.34 -16.99 14.27
C THR A 101 14.01 -16.93 12.78
N GLY A 102 14.94 -16.45 11.94
CA GLY A 102 14.72 -16.23 10.50
C GLY A 102 13.90 -14.99 10.17
N LEU A 103 13.16 -14.43 11.14
CA LEU A 103 12.30 -13.24 10.98
C LEU A 103 13.10 -12.03 10.50
N GLY A 104 14.33 -11.84 11.00
CA GLY A 104 15.16 -10.72 10.57
C GLY A 104 15.56 -10.78 9.10
N PHE A 105 15.92 -11.95 8.59
CA PHE A 105 16.24 -12.10 7.16
C PHE A 105 15.01 -11.93 6.27
N GLU A 106 13.86 -12.45 6.71
CA GLU A 106 12.59 -12.26 6.01
C GLU A 106 12.21 -10.77 5.97
N PHE A 107 12.28 -10.08 7.11
CA PHE A 107 12.01 -8.65 7.20
C PHE A 107 12.92 -7.82 6.28
N ASP A 108 14.23 -8.06 6.32
CA ASP A 108 15.20 -7.33 5.50
C ASP A 108 14.93 -7.51 4.00
N ARG A 109 14.54 -8.73 3.57
CA ARG A 109 14.14 -9.01 2.18
C ARG A 109 12.86 -8.27 1.79
N LEU A 110 11.84 -8.29 2.64
CA LEU A 110 10.55 -7.64 2.36
C LEU A 110 10.67 -6.12 2.34
N VAL A 111 11.48 -5.55 3.23
CA VAL A 111 11.80 -4.12 3.25
C VAL A 111 12.52 -3.73 1.97
N LYS A 112 13.45 -4.55 1.47
CA LYS A 112 14.10 -4.30 0.18
C LYS A 112 13.09 -4.23 -0.96
N LEU A 113 12.18 -5.19 -1.06
CA LEU A 113 11.14 -5.21 -2.09
C LEU A 113 10.23 -3.97 -2.01
N THR A 114 9.83 -3.57 -0.80
CA THR A 114 8.98 -2.39 -0.55
C THR A 114 9.70 -1.09 -0.94
N ASN A 115 11.00 -1.00 -0.64
CA ASN A 115 11.85 0.13 -1.02
C ASN A 115 12.05 0.21 -2.54
N ASP A 116 12.23 -0.92 -3.20
CA ASP A 116 12.35 -0.96 -4.67
C ASP A 116 11.06 -0.50 -5.35
N PHE A 117 9.90 -0.89 -4.80
CA PHE A 117 8.61 -0.34 -5.23
C PHE A 117 8.54 1.18 -5.04
N THR A 118 8.94 1.66 -3.86
CA THR A 118 8.93 3.10 -3.54
C THR A 118 9.82 3.90 -4.50
N ARG A 119 11.02 3.39 -4.82
CA ARG A 119 11.91 3.99 -5.82
C ARG A 119 11.28 4.01 -7.21
N LYS A 120 10.64 2.92 -7.63
CA LYS A 120 9.94 2.85 -8.92
C LYS A 120 8.85 3.91 -9.02
N VAL A 121 8.06 4.09 -7.97
CA VAL A 121 7.03 5.14 -7.91
C VAL A 121 7.69 6.52 -7.97
N TYR A 122 8.70 6.76 -7.15
CA TYR A 122 9.44 8.04 -7.15
C TYR A 122 9.98 8.41 -8.55
N HIS A 123 10.64 7.48 -9.24
CA HIS A 123 11.13 7.71 -10.60
C HIS A 123 10.00 8.02 -11.59
N THR A 124 8.87 7.32 -11.47
CA THR A 124 7.69 7.57 -12.31
C THR A 124 7.16 8.99 -12.14
N VAL A 125 7.08 9.45 -10.89
CA VAL A 125 6.58 10.80 -10.54
C VAL A 125 7.57 11.87 -10.99
N CYS A 126 8.86 11.66 -10.77
CA CYS A 126 9.90 12.61 -11.16
C CYS A 126 9.94 12.78 -12.70
N ASN A 127 9.88 11.67 -13.45
CA ASN A 127 9.80 11.71 -14.92
C ASN A 127 8.56 12.45 -15.42
N ARG A 128 7.40 12.26 -14.77
CA ARG A 128 6.17 12.98 -15.13
C ARG A 128 6.29 14.48 -14.85
N ALA A 129 6.93 14.86 -13.73
CA ALA A 129 7.19 16.26 -13.41
C ALA A 129 8.18 16.92 -14.38
N LEU A 130 9.15 16.17 -14.92
CA LEU A 130 10.06 16.64 -15.96
C LEU A 130 9.34 16.84 -17.30
N LEU A 131 8.49 15.91 -17.71
CA LEU A 131 7.70 16.01 -18.95
C LEU A 131 6.70 17.17 -18.94
N ASN A 132 6.11 17.49 -17.78
CA ASN A 132 5.20 18.63 -17.64
C ASN A 132 5.91 20.00 -17.53
N LYS A 133 7.26 20.01 -17.50
CA LYS A 133 8.09 21.24 -17.53
C LYS A 133 8.66 21.54 -18.91
N CYS A 134 8.48 20.65 -19.89
CA CYS A 134 8.74 20.90 -21.31
C CYS A 134 7.43 21.29 -22.00
#